data_AF-A0A817JHF8-F1
#
_entry.id   AF-A0A817JHF8-F1
#
_cell.length_a   1.000
_cell.length_b   1.000
_cell.length_c   1.000
_cell.angle_alpha   90.00
_cell.angle_beta   90.00
_cell.angle_gamma   90.00
#
_symmetry.space_group_name_H-M   'P 1'
#
loop_
_entity.id
_entity.type
_entity.pdbx_description
1 polymer ?
#
loop_
_entity_poly.entity_id
_entity_poly.type
_entity_poly.pdbx_seq_one_letter_code
_entity_poly.pdbx_strand_id
1 'polypeptide(L)'
;LSFTLFSKYILITGSADRTLALWDLRNLRVKLATFESHKDENFQVQWSPQNETIFASSGSDRRLHIWDLSRINQPQTPSEFIHGGHVAKISDFSWNPNELFVICSVSEDNMAQVWQIGEQVYNDDIGMDAISGDR
;
A
#
# COMPACT_ATOMS: atom_id res chain seq x y z
N LEU A 1 8.61 4.15 8.77
CA LEU A 1 7.33 4.69 9.27
C LEU A 1 6.85 5.77 8.31
N SER A 2 5.54 6.04 8.25
CA SER A 2 4.97 7.04 7.34
C SER A 2 3.72 7.69 7.93
N PHE A 3 3.64 9.02 7.85
CA PHE A 3 2.45 9.81 8.21
C PHE A 3 1.55 9.98 6.97
N THR A 4 0.23 9.93 7.18
CA THR A 4 -0.71 10.25 6.09
C THR A 4 -0.82 11.77 5.92
N LEU A 5 -1.01 12.22 4.69
CA LEU A 5 -1.25 13.65 4.38
C LEU A 5 -2.69 14.07 4.75
N PHE A 6 -3.58 13.10 4.96
CA PHE A 6 -5.01 13.33 5.15
C PHE A 6 -5.42 13.40 6.63
N SER A 7 -4.56 12.95 7.55
CA SER A 7 -4.80 13.01 8.99
C SER A 7 -3.54 13.29 9.78
N LYS A 8 -3.62 14.30 10.66
CA LYS A 8 -2.53 14.67 11.58
C LYS A 8 -2.24 13.65 12.68
N TYR A 9 -3.10 12.64 12.86
CA TYR A 9 -2.98 11.68 13.97
C TYR A 9 -2.64 10.27 13.51
N ILE A 10 -2.78 9.95 12.23
CA ILE A 10 -2.62 8.60 11.73
C ILE A 10 -1.22 8.40 11.17
N LEU A 11 -0.58 7.29 11.53
CA LEU A 11 0.67 6.85 10.93
C LEU A 11 0.71 5.33 10.79
N ILE A 12 1.59 4.85 9.90
CA ILE A 12 1.91 3.43 9.75
C ILE A 12 3.38 3.21 10.04
N THR A 13 3.68 2.10 10.71
CA THR A 13 5.04 1.60 10.92
C THR A 13 5.19 0.24 10.25
N GLY A 14 6.28 0.03 9.53
CA GLY A 14 6.74 -1.31 9.14
C GLY A 14 7.83 -1.81 10.07
N SER A 15 7.92 -3.13 10.22
CA SER A 15 8.82 -3.80 11.16
C SER A 15 9.51 -5.00 10.52
N ALA A 16 10.69 -5.35 11.05
CA ALA A 16 11.40 -6.58 10.70
C ALA A 16 10.64 -7.85 11.13
N ASP A 17 9.65 -7.73 12.01
CA ASP A 17 8.73 -8.84 12.36
C ASP A 17 7.75 -9.22 11.23
N ARG A 18 7.88 -8.61 10.05
CA ARG A 18 7.08 -8.85 8.84
C ARG A 18 5.66 -8.27 8.91
N THR A 19 5.36 -7.50 9.95
CA THR A 19 4.06 -6.84 10.12
C THR A 19 4.17 -5.33 9.86
N LEU A 20 3.04 -4.76 9.46
CA LEU A 20 2.81 -3.33 9.50
C LEU A 20 1.78 -3.03 10.58
N ALA A 21 1.89 -1.89 11.24
CA ALA A 21 0.95 -1.48 12.26
C ALA A 21 0.43 -0.06 11.98
N LEU A 22 -0.90 0.10 12.10
CA LEU A 22 -1.59 1.39 12.06
C LEU A 22 -1.70 1.97 13.47
N TRP A 23 -1.41 3.25 13.63
CA TRP A 23 -1.42 3.93 14.92
C TRP A 23 -2.20 5.23 14.88
N ASP A 24 -2.75 5.58 16.05
CA ASP A 24 -3.30 6.90 16.35
C ASP A 24 -2.40 7.59 17.39
N LEU A 25 -1.85 8.76 17.04
CA LEU A 25 -1.03 9.58 17.94
C LEU A 25 -1.76 9.96 19.24
N ARG A 26 -3.09 9.98 19.24
CA ARG A 26 -3.90 10.27 20.43
C ARG A 26 -3.84 9.15 21.46
N ASN A 27 -3.56 7.91 21.03
CA ASN A 27 -3.39 6.76 21.92
C ASN A 27 -2.42 5.72 21.33
N LEU A 28 -1.12 5.93 21.51
CA LEU A 28 -0.07 5.03 21.03
C LEU A 28 0.07 3.73 21.83
N ARG A 29 -0.77 3.48 22.84
CA ARG A 29 -0.73 2.24 23.64
C ARG A 29 -1.39 1.06 22.94
N VAL A 30 -2.26 1.33 21.97
CA VAL A 30 -3.07 0.32 21.27
C VAL A 30 -2.89 0.51 19.77
N LYS A 31 -2.54 -0.56 19.06
CA LYS A 31 -2.53 -0.59 17.59
C LYS A 31 -3.97 -0.49 17.09
N LEU A 32 -4.22 0.36 16.09
CA LEU A 32 -5.54 0.41 15.43
C LEU A 32 -5.76 -0.83 14.57
N ALA A 33 -4.72 -1.29 13.89
CA ALA A 33 -4.73 -2.51 13.09
C ALA A 33 -3.30 -3.04 12.87
N THR A 34 -3.22 -4.31 12.49
CA THR A 34 -1.98 -4.99 12.08
C THR A 34 -2.20 -5.59 10.70
N PHE A 35 -1.22 -5.44 9.81
CA PHE A 35 -1.25 -5.99 8.46
C PHE A 35 -0.17 -7.05 8.31
N GLU A 36 -0.57 -8.23 7.83
CA GLU A 36 0.28 -9.41 7.76
C GLU A 36 0.17 -10.05 6.37
N SER A 37 1.19 -9.87 5.53
CA SER A 37 1.23 -10.46 4.17
C SER A 37 2.67 -10.69 3.71
N HIS A 38 3.58 -9.81 4.16
CA HIS A 38 5.00 -9.94 3.91
C HIS A 38 5.58 -11.25 4.44
N LYS A 39 6.45 -11.88 3.65
CA LYS A 39 7.10 -13.15 4.00
C LYS A 39 8.48 -12.99 4.60
N ASP A 40 9.00 -11.78 4.55
CA ASP A 40 10.31 -11.41 5.07
C ASP A 40 10.29 -9.97 5.60
N GLU A 41 11.41 -9.50 6.14
CA GLU A 41 11.54 -8.19 6.78
C GLU A 41 11.02 -7.06 5.87
N ASN A 42 10.17 -6.19 6.43
CA ASN A 42 9.70 -4.99 5.76
C ASN A 42 10.61 -3.81 6.08
N PHE A 43 10.98 -3.03 5.06
CA PHE A 43 11.89 -1.88 5.24
C PHE A 43 11.23 -0.55 4.93
N GLN A 44 10.26 -0.52 4.02
CA GLN A 44 9.70 0.71 3.48
C GLN A 44 8.18 0.66 3.54
N VAL A 45 7.58 1.77 3.97
CA VAL A 45 6.13 1.99 3.96
C VAL A 45 5.86 3.44 3.61
N GLN A 46 4.92 3.69 2.70
CA GLN A 46 4.58 5.04 2.24
C GLN A 46 3.08 5.14 1.95
N TRP A 47 2.46 6.22 2.43
CA TRP A 47 1.07 6.54 2.09
C TRP A 47 0.98 6.99 0.64
N SER A 48 -0.14 6.67 -0.02
CA SER A 48 -0.47 7.30 -1.29
C SER A 48 -0.64 8.81 -1.07
N PRO A 49 -0.05 9.67 -1.92
CA PRO A 49 -0.27 11.10 -1.85
C PRO A 49 -1.66 11.53 -2.34
N GLN A 50 -2.38 10.68 -3.09
CA GLN A 50 -3.68 11.01 -3.67
C GLN A 50 -4.87 10.36 -2.95
N ASN A 51 -4.67 9.21 -2.29
CA ASN A 51 -5.75 8.48 -1.63
C ASN A 51 -5.49 8.31 -0.13
N GLU A 52 -6.48 8.68 0.68
CA GLU A 52 -6.34 8.68 2.15
C GLU A 52 -6.30 7.29 2.79
N THR A 53 -6.88 6.29 2.13
CA THR A 53 -6.97 4.92 2.62
C THR A 53 -5.87 4.01 2.08
N ILE A 54 -5.16 4.43 1.03
CA ILE A 54 -4.20 3.60 0.32
C ILE A 54 -2.79 3.84 0.82
N PHE A 55 -2.07 2.76 1.08
CA PHE A 55 -0.63 2.80 1.32
C PHE A 55 0.07 1.62 0.66
N ALA A 56 1.39 1.76 0.49
CA ALA A 56 2.25 0.74 -0.07
C ALA A 56 3.34 0.36 0.94
N SER A 57 3.84 -0.87 0.81
CA SER A 57 4.96 -1.35 1.60
C SER A 57 5.84 -2.31 0.80
N SER A 58 7.13 -2.34 1.09
CA SER A 58 8.08 -3.26 0.44
C SER A 58 9.08 -3.85 1.43
N GLY A 59 9.57 -5.04 1.11
CA GLY A 59 10.48 -5.79 1.98
C GLY A 59 11.54 -6.62 1.24
N SER A 60 12.28 -7.40 2.04
CA SER A 60 13.24 -8.42 1.57
C SER A 60 12.59 -9.54 0.77
N ASP A 61 11.28 -9.74 0.90
CA ASP A 61 10.53 -10.77 0.17
C ASP A 61 10.37 -10.48 -1.33
N ARG A 62 10.90 -9.33 -1.79
CA ARG A 62 10.91 -8.86 -3.18
C ARG A 62 9.53 -8.51 -3.70
N ARG A 63 8.59 -8.28 -2.78
CA ARG A 63 7.22 -7.91 -3.09
C ARG A 63 6.96 -6.50 -2.60
N LEU A 64 6.19 -5.78 -3.40
CA LEU A 64 5.59 -4.52 -2.98
C LEU A 64 4.09 -4.74 -2.85
N HIS A 65 3.58 -4.53 -1.65
CA HIS A 65 2.18 -4.73 -1.31
C HIS A 65 1.47 -3.38 -1.33
N ILE A 66 0.26 -3.37 -1.87
CA ILE A 66 -0.67 -2.26 -1.82
C ILE A 66 -1.82 -2.66 -0.91
N TRP A 67 -2.20 -1.74 -0.05
CA TRP A 67 -3.15 -1.96 1.02
C TRP A 67 -4.23 -0.89 0.95
N ASP A 68 -5.47 -1.28 1.20
CA ASP A 68 -6.60 -0.36 1.35
C ASP A 68 -7.23 -0.49 2.73
N LEU A 69 -7.21 0.59 3.50
CA LEU A 69 -7.87 0.66 4.80
C LEU A 69 -9.39 0.54 4.73
N SER A 70 -10.02 0.90 3.60
CA SER A 70 -11.47 0.85 3.47
C SER A 70 -12.02 -0.57 3.61
N ARG A 71 -11.20 -1.57 3.29
CA ARG A 71 -11.53 -3.00 3.27
C ARG A 71 -11.03 -3.77 4.49
N ILE A 72 -10.48 -3.09 5.50
CA ILE A 72 -9.83 -3.74 6.66
C ILE A 72 -10.74 -4.68 7.47
N ASN A 73 -12.06 -4.49 7.39
CA ASN A 73 -13.05 -5.32 8.07
C ASN A 73 -13.57 -6.48 7.22
N GLN A 74 -13.09 -6.65 5.98
CA GLN A 74 -13.51 -7.72 5.10
C GLN A 74 -12.70 -9.00 5.36
N PRO A 75 -13.33 -10.18 5.35
CA PRO A 75 -12.67 -11.46 5.65
C PRO A 75 -11.73 -11.95 4.54
N GLN A 76 -11.64 -11.24 3.41
CA GLN A 76 -10.84 -11.63 2.25
C GLN A 76 -9.64 -10.67 2.09
N THR A 77 -8.47 -11.23 2.37
CA THR A 77 -7.11 -10.79 2.02
C THR A 77 -6.40 -9.76 2.91
N PRO A 78 -5.12 -10.03 3.22
CA PRO A 78 -4.31 -9.09 3.96
C PRO A 78 -3.90 -7.88 3.11
N SER A 79 -3.63 -8.02 1.80
CA SER A 79 -3.21 -6.93 0.88
C SER A 79 -3.92 -7.01 -0.48
N GLU A 80 -4.43 -5.89 -1.01
CA GLU A 80 -5.22 -5.80 -2.26
C GLU A 80 -4.42 -6.17 -3.52
N PHE A 81 -3.17 -5.73 -3.61
CA PHE A 81 -2.32 -6.01 -4.75
C PHE A 81 -0.89 -6.30 -4.31
N ILE A 82 -0.24 -7.23 -5.01
CA ILE A 82 1.15 -7.61 -4.77
C ILE A 82 1.91 -7.48 -6.08
N HIS A 83 2.78 -6.48 -6.16
CA HIS A 83 3.72 -6.36 -7.27
C HIS A 83 4.81 -7.42 -7.13
N GLY A 84 5.02 -8.14 -8.23
CA GLY A 84 5.93 -9.28 -8.30
C GLY A 84 7.05 -9.16 -9.32
N GLY A 85 7.28 -7.96 -9.86
CA GLY A 85 8.24 -7.75 -10.95
C GLY A 85 9.70 -7.79 -10.52
N HIS A 86 10.02 -7.56 -9.24
CA HIS A 86 11.41 -7.56 -8.76
C HIS A 86 11.90 -8.98 -8.43
N VAL A 87 13.18 -9.25 -8.77
CA VAL A 87 13.82 -10.55 -8.56
C VAL A 87 14.81 -10.52 -7.39
N ALA A 88 15.21 -9.33 -6.96
CA ALA A 88 15.99 -9.05 -5.75
C ALA A 88 15.21 -8.17 -4.75
N LYS A 89 15.79 -7.99 -3.56
CA LYS A 89 15.24 -7.17 -2.49
C LYS A 89 14.97 -5.75 -3.00
N ILE A 90 13.79 -5.23 -2.66
CA ILE A 90 13.41 -3.86 -2.98
C ILE A 90 14.11 -2.94 -1.98
N SER A 91 14.94 -2.04 -2.48
CA SER A 91 15.70 -1.09 -1.66
C SER A 91 14.87 0.12 -1.30
N ASP A 92 14.07 0.62 -2.24
CA ASP A 92 13.21 1.79 -2.06
C ASP A 92 12.07 1.79 -3.09
N PHE A 93 11.02 2.56 -2.83
CA PHE A 93 10.00 2.91 -3.79
C PHE A 93 9.43 4.31 -3.51
N SER A 94 8.82 4.91 -4.52
CA SER A 94 8.14 6.19 -4.40
C SER A 94 6.87 6.23 -5.23
N TRP A 95 5.80 6.78 -4.65
CA TRP A 95 4.60 7.14 -5.39
C TRP A 95 4.86 8.31 -6.32
N ASN A 96 4.32 8.26 -7.54
CA ASN A 96 4.23 9.45 -8.38
C ASN A 96 3.21 10.42 -7.74
N PRO A 97 3.58 11.68 -7.42
CA PRO A 97 2.66 12.64 -6.83
C PRO A 97 1.62 13.20 -7.81
N ASN A 98 1.82 13.02 -9.13
CA ASN A 98 0.98 13.61 -10.16
C ASN A 98 0.01 12.61 -10.82
N GLU A 99 0.38 11.33 -10.89
CA GLU A 99 -0.41 10.30 -11.56
C GLU A 99 -0.90 9.24 -10.57
N LEU A 100 -2.19 8.90 -10.67
CA LEU A 100 -2.82 7.94 -9.79
C LEU A 100 -2.24 6.54 -9.99
N PHE A 101 -1.90 5.90 -8.86
CA PHE A 101 -1.43 4.53 -8.78
C PHE A 101 -0.17 4.20 -9.57
N VAL A 102 0.64 5.21 -9.90
CA VAL A 102 1.96 5.04 -10.50
C VAL A 102 3.02 5.01 -9.41
N ILE A 103 3.88 3.99 -9.44
CA ILE A 103 4.97 3.79 -8.48
C ILE A 103 6.27 3.56 -9.25
N CYS A 104 7.36 4.15 -8.75
CA CYS A 104 8.71 3.76 -9.12
C CYS A 104 9.32 2.96 -7.97
N SER A 105 9.82 1.75 -8.25
CA SER A 105 10.50 0.90 -7.26
C SER A 105 11.87 0.46 -7.77
N VAL A 106 12.83 0.37 -6.86
CA VAL A 106 14.22 0.00 -7.15
C VAL A 106 14.66 -1.19 -6.32
N SER A 107 15.51 -2.05 -6.88
CA SER A 107 16.02 -3.25 -6.23
C SER A 107 17.53 -3.39 -6.30
N GLU A 108 18.08 -4.24 -5.42
CA GLU A 108 19.52 -4.48 -5.25
C GLU A 108 20.21 -5.11 -6.48
N ASP A 109 19.45 -5.66 -7.43
CA ASP A 109 19.93 -6.21 -8.71
C ASP A 109 20.04 -5.14 -9.82
N ASN A 110 20.13 -3.87 -9.44
CA ASN A 110 20.22 -2.70 -10.33
C ASN A 110 18.98 -2.49 -11.21
N MET A 111 17.81 -3.04 -10.83
CA MET A 111 16.56 -2.82 -11.55
C MET A 111 15.77 -1.65 -10.95
N ALA A 112 15.29 -0.79 -11.84
CA ALA A 112 14.27 0.21 -11.56
C ALA A 112 13.04 -0.11 -12.40
N GLN A 113 11.87 -0.11 -11.78
CA GLN A 113 10.60 -0.39 -12.44
C GLN A 113 9.65 0.78 -12.18
N VAL A 114 9.12 1.37 -13.25
CA VAL A 114 7.96 2.27 -13.19
C VAL A 114 6.77 1.47 -13.65
N TRP A 115 5.75 1.38 -12.81
CA TRP A 115 4.58 0.55 -13.06
C TRP A 115 3.34 1.21 -12.49
N GLN A 116 2.19 0.84 -13.03
CA GLN A 116 0.89 1.36 -12.64
C GLN A 116 -0.05 0.19 -12.32
N ILE A 117 -0.85 0.35 -11.27
CA ILE A 117 -1.89 -0.62 -10.93
C ILE A 117 -3.05 -0.47 -11.92
N GLY A 118 -3.54 -1.59 -12.46
CA GLY A 118 -4.68 -1.58 -13.36
C GLY A 118 -5.95 -1.08 -12.67
N GLU A 119 -6.75 -0.28 -13.37
CA GLU A 119 -8.02 0.30 -12.89
C GLU A 119 -8.98 -0.72 -12.28
N GLN A 120 -9.04 -1.92 -12.85
CA GLN A 120 -9.92 -2.99 -12.39
C GLN A 120 -9.61 -3.45 -10.96
N VAL A 121 -8.37 -3.28 -10.48
CA VAL A 121 -7.97 -3.76 -9.15
C VAL A 121 -8.51 -2.86 -8.03
N TYR A 122 -8.79 -1.58 -8.32
CA TYR A 122 -9.27 -0.62 -7.31
C TYR A 122 -10.67 -0.06 -7.60
N ASN A 123 -11.24 -0.27 -8.79
CA ASN A 123 -12.57 0.23 -9.16
C ASN A 123 -13.73 -0.73 -8.86
N ASP A 124 -13.49 -1.88 -8.21
CA ASP A 124 -14.54 -2.87 -7.94
C ASP A 124 -15.73 -2.35 -7.10
N ASP A 125 -15.65 -1.14 -6.53
CA ASP A 125 -16.71 -0.50 -5.74
C ASP A 125 -17.40 0.73 -6.40
N ILE A 126 -17.04 1.13 -7.63
CA ILE A 126 -17.87 2.07 -8.39
C ILE A 126 -18.80 1.23 -9.26
N GLY A 127 -19.98 0.92 -8.73
CA GLY A 127 -21.06 0.26 -9.45
C GLY A 127 -21.26 0.90 -10.83
N MET A 128 -20.83 0.18 -11.87
CA MET A 128 -21.05 0.53 -13.28
C MET A 128 -22.51 0.23 -13.70
N ASP A 129 -23.45 0.28 -12.75
CA ASP A 129 -24.90 0.11 -12.95
C ASP A 129 -25.65 1.46 -13.04
N ALA A 130 -24.95 2.61 -13.02
CA ALA A 130 -25.59 3.93 -13.04
C ALA A 130 -25.37 4.76 -14.32
N ILE A 131 -24.68 4.26 -15.35
CA ILE A 131 -24.38 5.06 -16.58
C ILE A 131 -24.85 4.37 -17.89
N SER A 132 -25.61 3.27 -17.81
CA SER A 132 -26.30 2.71 -19.00
C SER A 132 -27.76 3.14 -19.13
N GLY A 133 -28.22 4.08 -18.29
CA GLY A 133 -29.51 4.73 -18.42
C GLY A 133 -29.38 6.11 -19.05
N ASP A 134 -29.76 6.21 -20.33
CA ASP A 134 -30.02 7.42 -21.12
C ASP A 134 -28.94 7.85 -22.13
N ARG A 135 -28.89 7.15 -23.27
CA ARG A 135 -29.23 7.67 -24.63
C ARG A 135 -28.91 6.65 -25.72
#